data_AF-A0A1E1WIF3-F1
#
_entry.id   AF-A0A1E1WIF3-F1
#
_cell.length_a   1.000
_cell.length_b   1.000
_cell.length_c   1.000
_cell.angle_alpha   90.00
_cell.angle_beta   90.00
_cell.angle_gamma   90.00
#
_symmetry.space_group_name_H-M   'P 1'
#
loop_
_entity.id
_entity.type
_entity.pdbx_description
1 polymer ?
#
loop_
_entity_poly.entity_id
_entity_poly.type
_entity_poly.pdbx_seq_one_letter_code
_entity_poly.pdbx_strand_id
1 'polypeptide(L)'
;MFKNLLVPLSRINVQVTAVRFRQKKYPKTDKTLQAASESLAARGFLRPNKEWAPPIDIEETVLKICSANGLKSDSDFDSLDTKFKVLKACFEETGHGVPNSLLHTIECVDDLQEFYSTPVDTTTPFDQLKKMDLPKNLHIQKDYVRFHPDTDTLFNGKSAFPKSSTLVTGLKTRKKYEGYIAKRSWP
;
A
#
# COMPACT_ATOMS: atom_id res chain seq x y z
N MET A 1 -80.11 -35.83 25.17
CA MET A 1 -79.10 -35.57 26.22
C MET A 1 -77.73 -35.82 25.63
N PHE A 2 -76.98 -34.79 25.20
CA PHE A 2 -75.52 -34.86 25.09
C PHE A 2 -75.00 -33.41 25.14
N LYS A 3 -74.36 -33.06 26.26
CA LYS A 3 -73.73 -31.75 26.46
C LYS A 3 -72.37 -31.78 25.78
N ASN A 4 -72.16 -30.88 24.82
CA ASN A 4 -70.84 -30.65 24.23
C ASN A 4 -69.90 -30.08 25.31
N LEU A 5 -69.00 -30.92 25.82
CA LEU A 5 -67.91 -30.51 26.70
C LEU A 5 -66.75 -29.99 25.83
N LEU A 6 -66.67 -28.67 25.64
CA LEU A 6 -65.46 -28.04 25.12
C LEU A 6 -64.47 -27.88 26.27
N VAL A 7 -63.41 -28.70 26.28
CA VAL A 7 -62.26 -28.52 27.16
C VAL A 7 -61.35 -27.45 26.56
N PRO A 8 -60.94 -26.40 27.30
CA PRO A 8 -59.96 -25.45 26.79
C PRO A 8 -58.56 -26.10 26.80
N LEU A 9 -57.98 -26.27 25.61
CA LEU A 9 -56.55 -26.59 25.45
C LEU A 9 -55.74 -25.43 26.05
N SER A 10 -55.02 -25.68 27.15
CA SER A 10 -54.07 -24.73 27.71
C SER A 10 -52.95 -24.48 26.69
N ARG A 11 -52.82 -23.24 26.23
CA ARG A 11 -51.68 -22.84 25.40
C ARG A 11 -50.44 -22.86 26.27
N ILE A 12 -49.59 -23.87 26.09
CA ILE A 12 -48.26 -23.93 26.69
C ILE A 12 -47.42 -22.84 26.01
N ASN A 13 -47.04 -21.82 26.77
CA ASN A 13 -46.12 -20.77 26.31
C ASN A 13 -44.73 -21.39 26.11
N VAL A 14 -44.40 -21.77 24.88
CA VAL A 14 -43.05 -22.20 24.50
C VAL A 14 -42.17 -20.95 24.40
N GLN A 15 -41.35 -20.70 25.41
CA GLN A 15 -40.29 -19.69 25.35
C GLN A 15 -39.05 -20.32 24.72
N VAL A 16 -38.74 -19.93 23.48
CA VAL A 16 -37.48 -20.30 22.82
C VAL A 16 -36.41 -19.30 23.26
N THR A 17 -35.59 -19.67 24.24
CA THR A 17 -34.40 -18.91 24.63
C THR A 17 -33.27 -19.22 23.65
N ALA A 18 -32.99 -18.28 22.75
CA ALA A 18 -31.83 -18.37 21.86
C ALA A 18 -30.54 -18.23 22.68
N VAL A 19 -29.89 -19.36 22.99
CA VAL A 19 -28.56 -19.37 23.62
C VAL A 19 -27.55 -18.89 22.57
N ARG A 20 -27.10 -17.64 22.68
CA ARG A 20 -26.02 -17.11 21.83
C ARG A 20 -24.69 -17.74 22.25
N PHE A 21 -24.19 -18.70 21.48
CA PHE A 21 -22.84 -19.21 21.65
C PHE A 21 -21.81 -18.09 21.40
N ARG A 22 -20.85 -17.94 22.32
CA ARG A 22 -19.79 -16.93 22.22
C ARG A 22 -18.96 -17.20 20.96
N GLN A 23 -19.04 -16.30 19.98
CA GLN A 23 -18.24 -16.40 18.77
C GLN A 23 -16.75 -16.28 19.10
N LYS A 24 -15.94 -17.15 18.48
CA LYS A 24 -14.47 -17.14 18.60
C LYS A 24 -13.97 -15.84 17.97
N LYS A 25 -13.44 -14.93 18.77
CA LYS A 25 -12.85 -13.67 18.27
C LYS A 25 -11.48 -13.98 17.68
N TYR A 26 -11.35 -13.85 16.36
CA TYR A 26 -10.03 -13.83 15.73
C TYR A 26 -9.33 -12.51 16.06
N PRO A 27 -8.01 -12.52 16.31
CA PRO A 27 -7.27 -11.28 16.49
C PRO A 27 -7.43 -10.45 15.20
N LYS A 28 -7.89 -9.21 15.35
CA LYS A 28 -7.91 -8.26 14.24
C LYS A 28 -6.46 -8.09 13.79
N THR A 29 -6.21 -8.13 12.49
CA THR A 29 -4.89 -7.84 11.96
C THR A 29 -4.48 -6.44 12.41
N ASP A 30 -3.37 -6.35 13.14
CA ASP A 30 -2.86 -5.07 13.59
C ASP A 30 -2.32 -4.31 12.38
N LYS A 31 -2.92 -3.15 12.09
CA LYS A 31 -2.52 -2.30 10.97
C LYS A 31 -1.06 -1.88 11.07
N THR A 32 -0.53 -1.74 12.29
CA THR A 32 0.88 -1.39 12.53
C THR A 32 1.81 -2.52 12.11
N LEU A 33 1.45 -3.77 12.42
CA LEU A 33 2.20 -4.96 12.05
C LEU A 33 2.16 -5.18 10.54
N GLN A 34 0.99 -4.99 9.91
CA GLN A 34 0.85 -5.05 8.45
C GLN A 34 1.73 -4.00 7.77
N ALA A 35 1.65 -2.74 8.18
CA ALA A 35 2.49 -1.67 7.64
C ALA A 35 3.99 -1.95 7.84
N ALA A 36 4.39 -2.50 8.99
CA ALA A 36 5.78 -2.90 9.23
C ALA A 36 6.21 -4.05 8.31
N SER A 37 5.33 -5.04 8.07
CA SER A 37 5.59 -6.15 7.15
C SER A 37 5.70 -5.68 5.70
N GLU A 38 4.83 -4.77 5.26
CA GLU A 38 4.85 -4.15 3.94
C GLU A 38 6.09 -3.28 3.77
N SER A 39 6.45 -2.49 4.79
CA SER A 39 7.69 -1.72 4.79
C SER A 39 8.91 -2.64 4.69
N LEU A 40 8.95 -3.75 5.44
CA LEU A 40 10.01 -4.74 5.33
C LEU A 40 10.06 -5.39 3.93
N ALA A 41 8.92 -5.71 3.33
CA ALA A 41 8.81 -6.23 1.98
C ALA A 41 9.31 -5.22 0.93
N ALA A 42 8.91 -3.95 1.08
CA ALA A 42 9.39 -2.79 0.31
C ALA A 42 10.81 -2.33 0.74
N ARG A 43 11.49 -3.14 1.56
CA ARG A 43 12.88 -2.95 2.04
C ARG A 43 13.11 -1.68 2.86
N GLY A 44 12.05 -1.01 3.32
CA GLY A 44 12.07 0.08 4.31
C GLY A 44 12.37 1.46 3.73
N PHE A 45 12.49 1.59 2.42
CA PHE A 45 12.84 2.87 1.79
C PHE A 45 11.59 3.70 1.46
N LEU A 46 10.52 3.04 1.03
CA LEU A 46 9.26 3.69 0.63
C LEU A 46 8.22 3.57 1.75
N ARG A 47 7.34 4.58 1.84
CA ARG A 47 6.08 4.46 2.58
C ARG A 47 5.21 3.41 1.87
N PRO A 48 4.32 2.70 2.59
CA PRO A 48 3.37 1.76 1.99
C PRO A 48 2.24 2.49 1.26
N ASN A 49 2.58 3.47 0.41
CA ASN A 49 1.63 4.10 -0.49
C ASN A 49 1.55 3.28 -1.76
N LYS A 50 0.35 3.24 -2.34
CA LYS A 50 0.13 2.61 -3.65
C LYS A 50 0.41 3.63 -4.74
N GLU A 51 0.92 3.15 -5.86
CA GLU A 51 0.99 3.94 -7.08
C GLU A 51 -0.43 4.32 -7.51
N TRP A 52 -0.58 5.57 -7.93
CA TRP A 52 -1.85 6.10 -8.43
C TRP A 52 -1.60 6.78 -9.76
N ALA A 53 -2.19 6.21 -10.81
CA ALA A 53 -2.26 6.80 -12.13
C ALA A 53 -3.72 7.23 -12.36
N PRO A 54 -4.02 8.53 -12.39
CA PRO A 54 -5.38 9.01 -12.54
C PRO A 54 -5.97 8.55 -13.89
N PRO A 55 -7.16 7.93 -13.89
CA PRO A 55 -7.92 7.69 -15.11
C PRO A 55 -8.26 9.02 -15.82
N ILE A 56 -8.41 8.99 -17.14
CA ILE A 56 -8.78 10.17 -17.95
C ILE A 56 -10.12 10.76 -17.47
N ASP A 57 -11.07 9.89 -17.11
CA ASP A 57 -12.43 10.29 -16.75
C ASP A 57 -12.58 10.60 -15.25
N ILE A 58 -11.49 10.74 -14.50
CA ILE A 58 -11.54 10.82 -13.03
C ILE A 58 -12.32 12.04 -12.54
N GLU A 59 -12.17 13.19 -13.18
CA GLU A 59 -12.89 14.42 -12.85
C GLU A 59 -14.41 14.23 -13.01
N GLU A 60 -14.83 13.58 -14.10
CA GLU A 60 -16.25 13.27 -14.31
C GLU A 60 -16.79 12.30 -13.27
N THR A 61 -16.01 11.28 -12.89
CA THR A 61 -16.44 10.32 -11.86
C THR A 61 -16.62 11.01 -10.51
N VAL A 62 -15.70 11.89 -10.14
CA VAL A 62 -15.82 12.70 -8.92
C VAL A 62 -17.07 13.58 -8.95
N LEU A 63 -17.32 14.29 -10.05
CA LEU A 63 -18.52 15.12 -10.21
C LEU A 63 -19.82 14.30 -10.16
N LYS A 64 -19.84 13.11 -10.76
CA LYS A 64 -20.96 12.16 -10.70
C LYS A 64 -21.23 11.72 -9.25
N ILE A 65 -20.20 11.42 -8.47
CA ILE A 65 -20.33 11.04 -7.05
C ILE A 65 -20.82 12.24 -6.22
N CYS A 66 -20.25 13.43 -6.43
CA CYS A 66 -20.63 14.64 -5.71
C CYS A 66 -22.11 14.99 -5.95
N SER A 67 -22.54 14.97 -7.22
CA SER A 67 -23.95 15.23 -7.59
C SER A 67 -24.91 14.19 -7.02
N ALA A 68 -24.53 12.90 -7.00
CA ALA A 68 -25.33 11.84 -6.36
C ALA A 68 -25.52 12.06 -4.84
N ASN A 69 -24.60 12.77 -4.20
CA ASN A 69 -24.67 13.15 -2.77
C ASN A 69 -25.25 14.55 -2.55
N GLY A 70 -25.76 15.21 -3.59
CA GLY A 70 -26.43 16.52 -3.50
C GLY A 70 -25.51 17.74 -3.48
N LEU A 71 -24.23 17.58 -3.84
CA LEU A 71 -23.26 18.67 -3.94
C LEU A 71 -23.24 19.26 -5.35
N LYS A 72 -22.96 20.56 -5.45
CA LYS A 72 -22.69 21.26 -6.71
C LYS A 72 -21.20 21.17 -7.03
N SER A 73 -20.80 21.57 -8.23
CA SER A 73 -19.39 21.55 -8.65
C SER A 73 -18.50 22.36 -7.71
N ASP A 74 -18.96 23.54 -7.27
CA ASP A 74 -18.16 24.51 -6.52
C ASP A 74 -18.59 24.61 -5.05
N SER A 75 -19.29 23.59 -4.53
CA SER A 75 -19.80 23.64 -3.16
C SER A 75 -18.82 23.10 -2.14
N ASP A 76 -18.78 23.75 -0.98
CA ASP A 76 -18.00 23.32 0.18
C ASP A 76 -18.66 22.12 0.89
N PHE A 77 -17.84 21.33 1.58
CA PHE A 77 -18.30 20.23 2.42
C PHE A 77 -18.83 20.74 3.77
N ASP A 78 -20.08 21.20 3.79
CA ASP A 78 -20.72 21.74 4.99
C ASP A 78 -20.89 20.71 6.12
N SER A 79 -21.16 19.45 5.78
CA SER A 79 -21.38 18.39 6.77
C SER A 79 -20.33 17.28 6.69
N LEU A 80 -19.89 16.83 7.88
CA LEU A 80 -18.95 15.71 7.99
C LEU A 80 -19.54 14.40 7.43
N ASP A 81 -20.86 14.21 7.56
CA ASP A 81 -21.55 13.04 7.03
C ASP A 81 -21.55 13.01 5.49
N THR A 82 -21.79 14.16 4.84
CA THR A 82 -21.69 14.26 3.37
C THR A 82 -20.27 14.03 2.90
N LYS A 83 -19.28 14.63 3.56
CA LYS A 83 -17.85 14.43 3.24
C LYS A 83 -17.44 12.97 3.36
N PHE A 84 -17.85 12.30 4.43
CA PHE A 84 -17.58 10.88 4.63
C PHE A 84 -18.21 10.00 3.54
N LYS A 85 -19.47 10.25 3.17
CA LYS A 85 -20.16 9.48 2.12
C LYS A 85 -19.49 9.63 0.76
N VAL A 86 -19.14 10.86 0.38
CA VAL A 86 -18.44 11.14 -0.88
C VAL A 86 -17.09 10.46 -0.91
N LEU A 87 -16.24 10.66 0.11
CA LEU A 87 -14.92 10.02 0.19
C LEU A 87 -15.00 8.49 0.18
N LYS A 88 -16.01 7.91 0.83
CA LYS A 88 -16.24 6.46 0.81
C LYS A 88 -16.61 5.96 -0.58
N ALA A 89 -17.50 6.66 -1.29
CA ALA A 89 -17.90 6.32 -2.65
C ALA A 89 -16.70 6.45 -3.62
N CYS A 90 -15.91 7.52 -3.52
CA CYS A 90 -14.69 7.69 -4.31
C CYS A 90 -13.70 6.54 -4.06
N PHE A 91 -13.52 6.12 -2.80
CA PHE A 91 -12.65 4.99 -2.48
C PHE A 91 -13.18 3.65 -3.04
N GLU A 92 -14.49 3.43 -3.03
CA GLU A 92 -15.12 2.22 -3.57
C GLU A 92 -14.98 2.13 -5.09
N GLU A 93 -15.09 3.25 -5.81
CA GLU A 93 -14.95 3.29 -7.28
C GLU A 93 -13.48 3.23 -7.73
N THR A 94 -12.61 4.01 -7.08
CA THR A 94 -11.22 4.18 -7.55
C THR A 94 -10.22 3.24 -6.87
N GLY A 95 -10.54 2.73 -5.67
CA GLY A 95 -9.60 2.03 -4.81
C GLY A 95 -8.49 2.92 -4.23
N HIS A 96 -8.52 4.24 -4.48
CA HIS A 96 -7.58 5.23 -3.96
C HIS A 96 -8.25 6.10 -2.90
N GLY A 97 -7.69 6.07 -1.68
CA GLY A 97 -8.28 6.71 -0.51
C GLY A 97 -7.44 7.87 -0.02
N VAL A 98 -8.12 8.93 0.40
CA VAL A 98 -7.47 10.10 1.00
C VAL A 98 -6.83 9.71 2.34
N PRO A 99 -5.53 9.96 2.54
CA PRO A 99 -4.88 9.69 3.82
C PRO A 99 -5.34 10.66 4.91
N ASN A 100 -5.33 10.20 6.16
CA ASN A 100 -5.78 11.02 7.31
C ASN A 100 -5.09 12.38 7.42
N SER A 101 -3.83 12.48 6.98
CA SER A 101 -3.07 13.73 6.98
C SER A 101 -3.61 14.77 6.00
N LEU A 102 -4.29 14.35 4.93
CA LEU A 102 -4.85 15.24 3.89
C LEU A 102 -6.37 15.42 4.02
N LEU A 103 -7.03 14.76 4.98
CA LEU A 103 -8.48 14.92 5.15
C LEU A 103 -8.88 16.36 5.49
N HIS A 104 -8.01 17.11 6.16
CA HIS A 104 -8.28 18.50 6.52
C HIS A 104 -8.09 19.48 5.36
N THR A 105 -7.34 19.12 4.32
CA THR A 105 -7.09 19.99 3.17
C THR A 105 -8.19 19.94 2.13
N ILE A 106 -9.13 19.00 2.26
CA ILE A 106 -10.26 18.85 1.32
C ILE A 106 -11.47 19.57 1.92
N GLU A 107 -11.64 20.85 1.61
CA GLU A 107 -12.76 21.67 2.07
C GLU A 107 -13.84 21.80 1.00
N CYS A 108 -13.44 21.80 -0.28
CA CYS A 108 -14.30 21.98 -1.43
C CYS A 108 -14.28 20.75 -2.36
N VAL A 109 -15.24 20.68 -3.28
CA VAL A 109 -15.25 19.65 -4.35
C VAL A 109 -14.04 19.81 -5.29
N ASP A 110 -13.59 21.04 -5.53
CA ASP A 110 -12.38 21.32 -6.33
C ASP A 110 -11.12 20.71 -5.71
N ASP A 111 -10.92 20.85 -4.39
CA ASP A 111 -9.79 20.23 -3.68
C ASP A 111 -9.78 18.70 -3.85
N LEU A 112 -10.98 18.11 -3.88
CA LEU A 112 -11.14 16.67 -4.07
C LEU A 112 -10.80 16.26 -5.52
N GLN A 113 -11.18 17.06 -6.51
CA GLN A 113 -10.78 16.84 -7.91
C GLN A 113 -9.26 16.97 -8.07
N GLU A 114 -8.66 18.01 -7.50
CA GLU A 114 -7.21 18.22 -7.54
C GLU A 114 -6.48 17.02 -6.92
N PHE A 115 -6.93 16.54 -5.76
CA PHE A 115 -6.37 15.36 -5.12
C PHE A 115 -6.39 14.12 -6.03
N TYR A 116 -7.52 13.81 -6.65
CA TYR A 116 -7.64 12.61 -7.50
C TYR A 116 -6.97 12.77 -8.87
N SER A 117 -6.81 14.00 -9.37
CA SER A 117 -6.07 14.30 -10.59
C SER A 117 -4.55 14.19 -10.41
N THR A 118 -4.06 14.28 -9.17
CA THR A 118 -2.62 14.27 -8.87
C THR A 118 -2.07 12.84 -8.90
N PRO A 119 -1.13 12.49 -9.81
CA PRO A 119 -0.53 11.17 -9.83
C PRO A 119 0.40 10.93 -8.63
N VAL A 120 0.50 9.68 -8.19
CA VAL A 120 1.41 9.25 -7.11
C VAL A 120 2.36 8.18 -7.64
N ASP A 121 3.63 8.56 -7.79
CA ASP A 121 4.71 7.65 -8.17
C ASP A 121 5.42 7.09 -6.94
N THR A 122 5.60 5.77 -6.89
CA THR A 122 6.40 5.13 -5.83
C THR A 122 7.84 4.85 -6.25
N THR A 123 8.21 5.21 -7.48
CA THR A 123 9.57 4.99 -7.99
C THR A 123 10.58 5.87 -7.26
N THR A 124 11.71 5.29 -6.87
CA THR A 124 12.76 6.08 -6.22
C THR A 124 13.40 7.05 -7.22
N PRO A 125 13.95 8.20 -6.77
CA PRO A 125 14.63 9.13 -7.67
C PRO A 125 15.77 8.48 -8.46
N PHE A 126 16.47 7.52 -7.86
CA PHE A 126 17.53 6.76 -8.53
C PHE A 126 16.99 5.85 -9.64
N ASP A 127 15.87 5.17 -9.39
CA ASP A 127 15.22 4.34 -10.40
C ASP A 127 14.63 5.18 -11.53
N GLN A 128 14.16 6.39 -11.23
CA GLN A 128 13.70 7.36 -12.22
C GLN A 128 14.85 7.81 -13.14
N LEU A 129 16.00 8.18 -12.56
CA LEU A 129 17.21 8.53 -13.32
C LEU A 129 17.71 7.38 -14.22
N LYS A 130 17.50 6.14 -13.82
CA LYS A 130 17.86 4.95 -14.62
C LYS A 130 17.01 4.80 -15.90
N LYS A 131 15.77 5.33 -15.89
CA LYS A 131 14.80 5.28 -17.00
C LYS A 131 14.86 6.51 -17.90
N MET A 132 15.28 7.66 -17.37
CA MET A 132 15.39 8.91 -18.12
C MET A 132 16.50 8.86 -19.17
N ASP A 133 16.34 9.63 -20.23
CA ASP A 133 17.40 9.87 -21.21
C ASP A 133 18.44 10.83 -20.62
N LEU A 134 19.58 10.27 -20.22
CA LEU A 134 20.64 11.03 -19.59
C LEU A 134 21.48 11.76 -20.65
N PRO A 135 21.98 12.98 -20.35
CA PRO A 135 22.86 13.68 -21.27
C PRO A 135 24.15 12.89 -21.48
N LYS A 136 24.76 13.01 -22.67
CA LYS A 136 25.87 12.15 -23.11
C LYS A 136 27.09 12.16 -22.18
N ASN A 137 27.27 13.23 -21.40
CA ASN A 137 28.36 13.40 -20.45
C ASN A 137 28.05 12.85 -19.04
N LEU A 138 26.86 12.31 -18.81
CA LEU A 138 26.44 11.81 -17.51
C LEU A 138 26.21 10.30 -17.57
N HIS A 139 27.05 9.56 -16.85
CA HIS A 139 26.97 8.11 -16.73
C HIS A 139 26.69 7.71 -15.28
N ILE A 140 25.56 7.03 -15.06
CA ILE A 140 25.19 6.51 -13.74
C ILE A 140 25.49 5.02 -13.70
N GLN A 141 26.26 4.60 -12.70
CA GLN A 141 26.44 3.19 -12.37
C GLN A 141 25.18 2.66 -11.69
N LYS A 142 24.34 1.96 -12.46
CA LYS A 142 23.03 1.46 -12.02
C LYS A 142 23.15 0.35 -10.97
N ASP A 143 24.09 -0.56 -11.20
CA ASP A 143 24.31 -1.72 -10.35
C ASP A 143 25.59 -1.53 -9.54
N TYR A 144 25.57 -2.07 -8.33
CA TYR A 144 26.71 -1.97 -7.44
C TYR A 144 27.85 -2.84 -7.98
N VAL A 145 28.92 -2.20 -8.43
CA VAL A 145 30.11 -2.89 -8.94
C VAL A 145 30.96 -3.32 -7.76
N ARG A 146 31.08 -4.63 -7.54
CA ARG A 146 32.04 -5.21 -6.60
C ARG A 146 33.07 -6.00 -7.37
N PHE A 147 34.30 -5.95 -6.90
CA PHE A 147 35.33 -6.83 -7.38
C PHE A 147 34.99 -8.29 -7.03
N HIS A 148 34.91 -9.12 -8.07
CA HIS A 148 34.86 -10.57 -8.00
C HIS A 148 35.82 -11.10 -9.07
N PRO A 149 36.76 -11.99 -8.74
CA PRO A 149 37.84 -12.36 -9.66
C PRO A 149 37.31 -13.03 -10.94
N ASP A 150 36.22 -13.77 -10.85
CA ASP A 150 35.70 -14.54 -11.98
C ASP A 150 34.85 -13.71 -12.95
N THR A 151 34.30 -12.57 -12.50
CA THR A 151 33.39 -11.73 -13.32
C THR A 151 34.02 -10.41 -13.75
N ASP A 152 35.23 -10.11 -13.29
CA ASP A 152 35.94 -8.87 -13.60
C ASP A 152 36.47 -8.87 -15.04
N THR A 153 35.91 -7.98 -15.85
CA THR A 153 36.30 -7.77 -17.25
C THR A 153 37.39 -6.71 -17.42
N LEU A 154 37.66 -5.87 -16.41
CA LEU A 154 38.55 -4.72 -16.52
C LEU A 154 40.00 -5.09 -16.23
N PHE A 155 40.24 -5.93 -15.22
CA PHE A 155 41.60 -6.28 -14.76
C PHE A 155 41.89 -7.78 -14.79
N ASN A 156 41.08 -8.56 -15.53
CA ASN A 156 41.22 -10.02 -15.66
C ASN A 156 41.27 -10.72 -14.29
N GLY A 157 40.45 -10.27 -13.33
CA GLY A 157 40.36 -10.85 -11.99
C GLY A 157 41.55 -10.52 -11.08
N LYS A 158 42.42 -9.59 -11.46
CA LYS A 158 43.55 -9.14 -10.62
C LYS A 158 43.15 -7.90 -9.82
N SER A 159 43.27 -8.01 -8.50
CA SER A 159 43.04 -6.89 -7.57
C SER A 159 44.36 -6.30 -7.09
N ALA A 160 44.41 -4.98 -6.89
CA ALA A 160 45.53 -4.29 -6.25
C ALA A 160 45.73 -4.69 -4.77
N PHE A 161 44.74 -5.35 -4.17
CA PHE A 161 44.75 -5.78 -2.77
C PHE A 161 44.70 -7.31 -2.66
N PRO A 162 45.80 -8.01 -2.99
CA PRO A 162 45.87 -9.46 -2.84
C PRO A 162 45.61 -9.83 -1.37
N LYS A 163 44.80 -10.87 -1.12
CA LYS A 163 44.36 -11.36 0.21
C LYS A 163 43.27 -10.54 0.92
N SER A 164 42.79 -9.44 0.32
CA SER A 164 41.62 -8.74 0.83
C SER A 164 40.32 -9.40 0.35
N SER A 165 39.42 -9.72 1.27
CA SER A 165 38.12 -10.32 0.97
C SER A 165 37.03 -9.26 0.80
N THR A 166 36.26 -9.34 -0.27
CA THR A 166 35.09 -8.49 -0.54
C THR A 166 33.85 -9.07 0.14
N LEU A 167 33.77 -8.98 1.47
CA LEU A 167 32.67 -9.58 2.24
C LEU A 167 31.38 -8.76 2.14
N VAL A 168 30.24 -9.44 2.05
CA VAL A 168 28.91 -8.81 2.23
C VAL A 168 28.42 -9.13 3.64
N THR A 169 28.53 -8.16 4.54
CA THR A 169 28.21 -8.34 5.96
C THR A 169 26.70 -8.29 6.23
N GLY A 170 25.98 -7.34 5.62
CA GLY A 170 24.55 -7.15 5.86
C GLY A 170 23.69 -8.31 5.34
N LEU A 171 22.72 -8.77 6.13
CA LEU A 171 21.80 -9.86 5.77
C LEU A 171 21.00 -9.54 4.49
N LYS A 172 20.45 -8.31 4.40
CA LYS A 172 19.70 -7.84 3.22
C LYS A 172 20.56 -7.76 1.96
N THR A 173 21.81 -7.32 2.11
CA THR A 173 22.76 -7.14 1.01
C THR A 173 23.38 -8.45 0.57
N ARG A 174 23.59 -9.40 1.48
CA ARG A 174 24.17 -10.73 1.18
C ARG A 174 23.30 -11.55 0.23
N LYS A 175 21.98 -11.35 0.26
CA LYS A 175 21.06 -11.96 -0.72
C LYS A 175 21.12 -11.30 -2.10
N LYS A 176 21.50 -10.02 -2.18
CA LYS A 176 21.48 -9.24 -3.42
C LYS A 176 22.82 -9.27 -4.15
N TYR A 177 23.91 -9.34 -3.40
CA TYR A 177 25.27 -9.23 -3.93
C TYR A 177 26.09 -10.42 -3.47
N GLU A 178 26.93 -10.91 -4.38
CA GLU A 178 27.90 -11.95 -4.06
C GLU A 178 29.11 -11.34 -3.33
N GLY A 179 29.60 -12.09 -2.36
CA GLY A 179 30.84 -11.77 -1.65
C GLY A 179 31.95 -12.67 -2.13
N TYR A 180 33.17 -12.16 -2.10
CA TYR A 180 34.36 -12.95 -2.44
C TYR A 180 35.29 -13.08 -1.23
N ILE A 181 35.80 -14.29 -1.00
CA ILE A 181 36.78 -14.55 0.05
C ILE A 181 38.12 -14.85 -0.62
N ALA A 182 39.07 -13.92 -0.49
CA ALA A 182 40.41 -14.10 -1.01
C ALA A 182 41.19 -15.14 -0.20
N LYS A 183 42.00 -15.94 -0.88
CA LYS A 183 42.96 -16.84 -0.24
C LYS A 183 43.97 -16.01 0.53
N ARG A 184 44.17 -16.34 1.82
CA ARG A 184 45.12 -15.65 2.71
C ARG A 184 46.51 -16.28 2.70
N SER A 185 46.60 -17.56 2.35
CA SER A 185 47.87 -18.26 2.21
C SER A 185 48.60 -17.81 0.94
N TRP A 186 49.93 -17.72 1.04
CA TRP A 186 50.79 -17.78 -0.14
C TRP A 186 50.67 -19.21 -0.75
N PRO A 187 50.92 -19.42 -2.05
CA PRO A 187 51.25 -20.76 -2.53
C PRO A 187 52.41 -21.36 -1.73
#